data_AF-A0A961FAW2-F1
#
_entry.id   AF-A0A961FAW2-F1
#
_cell.length_a   1.000
_cell.length_b   1.000
_cell.length_c   1.000
_cell.angle_alpha   90.00
_cell.angle_beta   90.00
_cell.angle_gamma   90.00
#
_symmetry.space_group_name_H-M   'P 1'
#
loop_
_entity.id
_entity.type
_entity.pdbx_description
1 polymer ?
#
loop_
_entity_poly.entity_id
_entity_poly.type
_entity_poly.pdbx_seq_one_letter_code
_entity_poly.pdbx_strand_id
1 'polypeptide(L)'
;SPYAMFCDQDDVWLSDKVERSLEEMQRLEALHGFSTPLLVHTDLRVVDSDLEEIGPSFWKVAKLNPQTRGDLRHFLVQNCAVGCTFFFNRALTERTGEIPDRGVIMHDWWRALVAAAYGKISALNEPRILYRRHPQTVTSTTQKRQKIKNMIQRREDNFPYIAQARAFYYTFRKSLSAENLQLVEVTATLLKQSIWRRKWRIIRYRLERQTTLRSLVFLVMI
;
A
#
# COMPACT_ATOMS: atom_id res chain seq x y z
N SER A 1 -11.02 14.09 -16.36
CA SER A 1 -9.82 14.78 -15.87
C SER A 1 -8.57 13.99 -16.24
N PRO A 2 -7.42 14.62 -16.58
CA PRO A 2 -6.15 13.93 -16.79
C PRO A 2 -5.52 13.37 -15.49
N TYR A 3 -5.82 14.00 -14.35
CA TYR A 3 -5.30 13.61 -13.03
C TYR A 3 -6.42 13.50 -12.01
N ALA A 4 -6.15 12.73 -10.96
CA ALA A 4 -7.02 12.62 -9.79
C ALA A 4 -6.21 12.46 -8.51
N MET A 5 -6.81 12.86 -7.40
CA MET A 5 -6.28 12.77 -6.05
C MET A 5 -7.39 12.27 -5.12
N PHE A 6 -7.03 11.62 -4.02
CA PHE A 6 -7.97 11.40 -2.92
C PHE A 6 -7.91 12.58 -1.93
N CYS A 7 -9.05 12.85 -1.30
CA CYS A 7 -9.21 13.90 -0.31
C CYS A 7 -10.18 13.39 0.75
N ASP A 8 -9.69 13.19 1.98
CA ASP A 8 -10.56 12.86 3.11
C ASP A 8 -11.06 14.17 3.76
N GLN A 9 -12.20 14.09 4.46
CA GLN A 9 -12.92 15.28 4.95
C GLN A 9 -12.14 16.08 6.00
N ASP A 10 -11.20 15.45 6.69
CA ASP A 10 -10.44 16.01 7.82
C ASP A 10 -8.96 16.29 7.48
N ASP A 11 -8.53 16.02 6.25
CA ASP A 11 -7.17 16.35 5.79
C ASP A 11 -6.98 17.84 5.60
N VAL A 12 -5.83 18.37 6.03
CA VAL A 12 -5.39 19.72 5.67
C VAL A 12 -4.19 19.62 4.73
N TRP A 13 -4.38 20.10 3.49
CA TRP A 13 -3.31 20.08 2.48
C TRP A 13 -2.42 21.30 2.67
N LEU A 14 -1.10 21.11 2.59
CA LEU A 14 -0.18 22.23 2.49
C LEU A 14 -0.30 22.88 1.10
N SER A 15 -0.03 24.18 1.03
CA SER A 15 -0.27 25.01 -0.16
C SER A 15 0.39 24.50 -1.43
N ASP A 16 1.53 23.81 -1.30
CA ASP A 16 2.33 23.31 -2.42
C ASP A 16 2.11 21.81 -2.72
N LYS A 17 1.19 21.12 -2.02
CA LYS A 17 0.94 19.67 -2.23
C LYS A 17 0.68 19.33 -3.70
N VAL A 18 -0.21 20.09 -4.34
CA VAL A 18 -0.64 19.84 -5.73
C VAL A 18 0.50 20.11 -6.69
N GLU A 19 1.19 21.25 -6.53
CA GLU A 19 2.32 21.65 -7.36
C GLU A 19 3.44 20.60 -7.34
N ARG A 20 3.90 20.21 -6.14
CA ARG A 20 4.97 19.22 -5.97
C ARG A 20 4.59 17.84 -6.52
N SER A 21 3.33 17.44 -6.36
CA SER A 21 2.85 16.17 -6.91
C SER A 21 2.75 16.20 -8.43
N LEU A 22 2.36 17.34 -9.01
CA LEU A 22 2.26 17.53 -10.46
C LEU A 22 3.63 17.56 -11.12
N GLU A 23 4.62 18.26 -10.55
CA GLU A 23 6.00 18.29 -11.04
C GLU A 23 6.58 16.86 -11.15
N GLU A 24 6.38 16.06 -10.10
CA GLU A 24 6.84 14.67 -10.09
C GLU A 24 6.05 13.79 -11.08
N MET A 25 4.75 14.02 -11.23
CA MET A 25 3.93 13.33 -12.22
C MET A 25 4.44 13.61 -13.64
N GLN A 26 4.68 14.88 -13.98
CA GLN A 26 5.19 15.28 -15.28
C GLN A 26 6.57 14.66 -15.56
N ARG A 27 7.44 14.59 -14.53
CA ARG A 27 8.72 13.89 -14.64
C ARG A 27 8.54 12.41 -14.96
N LEU A 28 7.60 11.73 -14.29
CA LEU A 28 7.30 10.32 -14.56
C LEU A 28 6.68 10.12 -15.94
N GLU A 29 5.79 11.00 -16.39
CA GLU A 29 5.18 10.96 -17.72
C GLU A 29 6.22 11.17 -18.81
N ALA A 30 7.20 12.05 -18.62
CA ALA A 30 8.31 12.22 -19.55
C ALA A 30 9.18 10.95 -19.65
N LEU A 31 9.33 10.19 -18.56
CA LEU A 31 10.16 8.97 -18.53
C LEU A 31 9.42 7.71 -19.00
N HIS A 32 8.11 7.64 -18.79
CA HIS A 32 7.34 6.40 -18.95
C HIS A 32 6.13 6.54 -19.89
N GLY A 33 5.79 7.75 -20.32
CA GLY A 33 4.66 8.05 -21.19
C GLY A 33 3.32 8.14 -20.44
N PHE A 34 2.41 8.93 -21.01
CA PHE A 34 1.07 9.21 -20.45
C PHE A 34 0.16 7.98 -20.33
N SER A 35 0.39 6.94 -21.15
CA SER A 35 -0.40 5.70 -21.12
C SER A 35 0.06 4.73 -20.03
N THR A 36 1.18 5.01 -19.35
CA THR A 36 1.64 4.20 -18.21
C THR A 36 0.83 4.57 -16.97
N PRO A 37 0.34 3.60 -16.18
CA PRO A 37 -0.25 3.87 -14.87
C PRO A 37 0.77 4.48 -13.91
N LEU A 38 0.57 5.73 -13.48
CA LEU A 38 1.50 6.45 -12.62
C LEU A 38 0.81 6.88 -11.32
N LEU A 39 1.51 6.67 -10.21
CA LEU A 39 1.12 7.09 -8.88
C LEU A 39 2.25 7.85 -8.22
N VAL A 40 2.00 9.09 -7.81
CA VAL A 40 2.83 9.85 -6.89
C VAL A 40 2.16 9.83 -5.54
N HIS A 41 2.95 9.65 -4.48
CA HIS A 41 2.45 9.81 -3.13
C HIS A 41 3.52 10.47 -2.24
N THR A 42 3.10 11.30 -1.31
CA THR A 42 3.99 12.01 -0.39
C THR A 42 4.02 11.32 0.98
N ASP A 43 4.92 11.78 1.85
CA ASP A 43 4.76 11.59 3.29
C ASP A 43 3.68 12.56 3.82
N LEU A 44 3.34 12.44 5.10
CA LEU A 44 2.41 13.31 5.80
C LEU A 44 2.88 13.59 7.22
N ARG A 45 2.43 14.70 7.80
CA ARG A 45 2.63 15.01 9.23
C ARG A 45 1.45 14.50 10.02
N VAL A 46 1.70 13.93 11.18
CA VAL A 46 0.65 13.49 12.10
C VAL A 46 0.37 14.63 13.06
N VAL A 47 -0.87 15.10 13.11
CA VAL A 47 -1.31 16.18 13.98
C VAL A 47 -2.47 15.74 14.87
N ASP A 48 -2.70 16.43 15.98
CA ASP A 48 -3.87 16.23 16.83
C ASP A 48 -5.12 16.95 16.30
N SER A 49 -6.18 17.02 17.11
CA SER A 49 -7.43 17.70 16.76
C SER A 49 -7.26 19.22 16.57
N ASP A 50 -6.29 19.81 17.26
CA ASP A 50 -6.01 21.24 17.27
C ASP A 50 -4.94 21.63 16.22
N LEU A 51 -4.55 20.67 15.37
CA LEU A 51 -3.50 20.77 14.35
C LEU A 51 -2.07 20.90 14.90
N GLU A 52 -1.87 20.61 16.19
CA GLU A 52 -0.55 20.57 16.79
C GLU A 52 0.19 19.29 16.37
N GLU A 53 1.49 19.42 16.09
CA GLU A 53 2.29 18.33 15.52
C GLU A 53 2.58 17.24 16.57
N ILE A 54 2.09 16.02 16.30
CA ILE A 54 2.42 14.81 17.08
C ILE A 54 3.62 14.09 16.46
N GLY A 55 3.78 14.19 15.14
CA GLY A 55 4.87 13.53 14.43
C GLY A 55 5.17 14.19 13.08
N PRO A 56 6.43 14.60 12.82
CA PRO A 56 6.78 15.31 11.60
C PRO A 56 6.72 14.44 10.33
N SER A 57 6.59 13.12 10.48
CA SER A 57 6.61 12.16 9.37
C SER A 57 5.91 10.87 9.77
N PHE A 58 4.85 10.51 9.06
CA PHE A 58 4.19 9.23 9.26
C PHE A 58 5.09 8.07 8.84
N TRP A 59 5.90 8.21 7.78
CA TRP A 59 6.82 7.16 7.39
C TRP A 59 7.82 6.83 8.49
N LYS A 60 8.38 7.83 9.18
CA LYS A 60 9.28 7.63 10.33
C LYS A 60 8.54 6.97 11.50
N VAL A 61 7.39 7.50 11.89
CA VAL A 61 6.58 6.99 13.01
C VAL A 61 6.14 5.53 12.76
N ALA A 62 5.68 5.23 11.54
CA ALA A 62 5.21 3.91 11.14
C ALA A 62 6.33 2.98 10.66
N LYS A 63 7.60 3.42 10.64
CA LYS A 63 8.77 2.68 10.14
C LYS A 63 8.53 2.12 8.74
N LEU A 64 8.16 2.99 7.81
CA LEU A 64 7.94 2.71 6.39
C LEU A 64 9.10 3.30 5.58
N ASN A 65 9.45 2.66 4.47
CA ASN A 65 10.40 3.19 3.50
C ASN A 65 9.88 2.97 2.07
N PRO A 66 8.88 3.78 1.64
CA PRO A 66 8.24 3.59 0.34
C PRO A 66 9.20 3.81 -0.84
N GLN A 67 10.27 4.59 -0.66
CA GLN A 67 11.29 4.84 -1.69
C GLN A 67 12.09 3.60 -2.09
N THR A 68 12.34 2.69 -1.14
CA THR A 68 13.10 1.45 -1.41
C THR A 68 12.22 0.20 -1.39
N ARG A 69 11.00 0.30 -0.85
CA ARG A 69 10.06 -0.82 -0.68
C ARG A 69 8.65 -0.48 -1.20
N GLY A 70 8.62 0.17 -2.36
CA GLY A 70 7.40 0.59 -3.09
C GLY A 70 7.11 -0.22 -4.36
N ASP A 71 7.62 -1.44 -4.48
CA ASP A 71 7.33 -2.33 -5.61
C ASP A 71 6.20 -3.33 -5.28
N LEU A 72 5.81 -4.11 -6.29
CA LEU A 72 4.68 -5.04 -6.17
C LEU A 72 4.85 -6.06 -5.03
N ARG A 73 6.07 -6.61 -4.84
CA ARG A 73 6.30 -7.66 -3.82
C ARG A 73 6.05 -7.14 -2.40
N HIS A 74 6.38 -5.88 -2.13
CA HIS A 74 6.13 -5.26 -0.83
C HIS A 74 4.65 -4.92 -0.66
N PHE A 75 4.02 -4.32 -1.67
CA PHE A 75 2.59 -4.01 -1.63
C PHE A 75 1.72 -5.27 -1.51
N LEU A 76 2.16 -6.44 -1.99
CA LEU A 76 1.42 -7.69 -1.83
C LEU A 76 1.29 -8.16 -0.36
N VAL A 77 2.19 -7.72 0.53
CA VAL A 77 2.19 -8.16 1.94
C VAL A 77 2.04 -7.03 2.94
N GLN A 78 2.23 -5.78 2.53
CA GLN A 78 2.09 -4.60 3.38
C GLN A 78 1.90 -3.32 2.56
N ASN A 79 0.85 -2.55 2.87
CA ASN A 79 0.71 -1.18 2.36
C ASN A 79 1.76 -0.25 2.98
N CYS A 80 2.32 0.66 2.18
CA CYS A 80 3.21 1.72 2.64
C CYS A 80 2.84 3.12 2.12
N ALA A 81 1.75 3.24 1.35
CA ALA A 81 1.26 4.49 0.81
C ALA A 81 -0.15 4.77 1.36
N VAL A 82 -0.43 6.01 1.74
CA VAL A 82 -1.71 6.41 2.35
C VAL A 82 -2.57 7.13 1.32
N GLY A 83 -3.82 6.72 1.15
CA GLY A 83 -4.71 7.22 0.10
C GLY A 83 -4.75 8.74 -0.02
N CYS A 84 -4.93 9.48 1.08
CA CYS A 84 -5.00 10.94 1.06
C CYS A 84 -3.78 11.64 0.43
N THR A 85 -2.62 10.96 0.40
CA THR A 85 -1.38 11.47 -0.20
C THR A 85 -1.27 11.25 -1.71
N PHE A 86 -2.24 10.56 -2.32
CA PHE A 86 -2.14 10.11 -3.71
C PHE A 86 -2.37 11.25 -4.72
N PHE A 87 -1.57 11.22 -5.78
CA PHE A 87 -1.77 11.94 -7.03
C PHE A 87 -1.50 10.97 -8.18
N PHE A 88 -2.48 10.72 -9.04
CA PHE A 88 -2.34 9.71 -10.10
C PHE A 88 -2.95 10.15 -11.41
N ASN A 89 -2.43 9.59 -12.51
CA ASN A 89 -2.87 9.91 -13.84
C ASN A 89 -4.11 9.09 -14.27
N ARG A 90 -4.70 9.51 -15.38
CA ARG A 90 -5.86 8.87 -15.99
C ARG A 90 -5.61 7.39 -16.32
N ALA A 91 -4.42 7.04 -16.80
CA ALA A 91 -4.08 5.65 -17.11
C ALA A 91 -4.18 4.73 -15.89
N LEU A 92 -3.78 5.19 -14.69
CA LEU A 92 -3.99 4.42 -13.47
C LEU A 92 -5.47 4.28 -13.11
N THR A 93 -6.27 5.32 -13.31
CA THR A 93 -7.71 5.28 -13.06
C THR A 93 -8.38 4.24 -13.95
N GLU A 94 -8.11 4.29 -15.25
CA GLU A 94 -8.66 3.37 -16.25
C GLU A 94 -8.17 1.93 -16.01
N ARG A 95 -6.90 1.76 -15.66
CA ARG A 95 -6.34 0.44 -15.34
C ARG A 95 -6.93 -0.16 -14.06
N THR A 96 -7.26 0.68 -13.08
CA THR A 96 -7.85 0.23 -11.81
C THR A 96 -9.25 -0.34 -12.04
N GLY A 97 -10.05 0.30 -12.90
CA GLY A 97 -11.41 -0.11 -13.19
C GLY A 97 -12.30 -0.21 -11.94
N GLU A 98 -13.30 -1.10 -12.00
CA GLU A 98 -14.15 -1.44 -10.87
C GLU A 98 -13.36 -2.26 -9.83
N ILE A 99 -13.42 -1.82 -8.58
CA ILE A 99 -12.76 -2.50 -7.46
C ILE A 99 -13.72 -3.60 -6.94
N PRO A 100 -13.27 -4.85 -6.77
CA PRO A 100 -14.12 -5.91 -6.25
C PRO A 100 -14.68 -5.60 -4.85
N ASP A 101 -15.96 -5.90 -4.63
CA ASP A 101 -16.64 -5.70 -3.34
C ASP A 101 -16.12 -6.62 -2.22
N ARG A 102 -15.37 -7.68 -2.56
CA ARG A 102 -14.89 -8.70 -1.61
C ARG A 102 -13.39 -8.93 -1.77
N GLY A 103 -12.75 -9.17 -0.62
CA GLY A 103 -11.32 -9.49 -0.55
C GLY A 103 -10.41 -8.28 -0.68
N VAL A 104 -10.95 -7.08 -0.91
CA VAL A 104 -10.18 -5.82 -0.91
C VAL A 104 -10.15 -5.25 0.51
N ILE A 105 -8.96 -4.86 0.98
CA ILE A 105 -8.76 -4.30 2.32
C ILE A 105 -9.11 -2.81 2.31
N MET A 106 -8.51 -2.07 1.36
CA MET A 106 -8.76 -0.65 1.14
C MET A 106 -8.57 -0.32 -0.34
N HIS A 107 -9.36 0.63 -0.84
CA HIS A 107 -9.36 1.02 -2.25
C HIS A 107 -8.05 1.69 -2.67
N ASP A 108 -7.41 2.43 -1.76
CA ASP A 108 -6.11 3.05 -1.97
C ASP A 108 -4.99 2.01 -2.12
N TRP A 109 -4.97 0.98 -1.25
CA TRP A 109 -4.03 -0.12 -1.36
C TRP A 109 -4.25 -0.92 -2.65
N TRP A 110 -5.51 -1.15 -3.03
CA TRP A 110 -5.82 -1.77 -4.32
C TRP A 110 -5.23 -0.97 -5.49
N ARG A 111 -5.42 0.36 -5.49
CA ARG A 111 -4.88 1.23 -6.55
C ARG A 111 -3.35 1.27 -6.56
N ALA A 112 -2.71 1.24 -5.39
CA ALA A 112 -1.26 1.09 -5.28
C ALA A 112 -0.76 -0.27 -5.84
N LEU A 113 -1.48 -1.37 -5.62
CA LEU A 113 -1.17 -2.67 -6.23
C LEU A 113 -1.26 -2.60 -7.76
N VAL A 114 -2.28 -1.92 -8.31
CA VAL A 114 -2.42 -1.72 -9.76
C VAL A 114 -1.23 -0.92 -10.31
N ALA A 115 -0.87 0.20 -9.66
CA ALA A 115 0.28 1.01 -10.08
C ALA A 115 1.59 0.21 -10.02
N ALA A 116 1.81 -0.55 -8.94
CA ALA A 116 3.00 -1.38 -8.78
C ALA A 116 3.09 -2.52 -9.81
N ALA A 117 1.95 -3.06 -10.25
CA ALA A 117 1.90 -4.17 -11.20
C ALA A 117 1.96 -3.73 -12.68
N TYR A 118 1.51 -2.51 -13.00
CA TYR A 118 1.33 -2.07 -14.38
C TYR A 118 2.12 -0.82 -14.77
N GLY A 119 2.72 -0.12 -13.81
CA GLY A 119 3.45 1.10 -14.11
C GLY A 119 4.45 1.47 -13.04
N LYS A 120 4.37 2.70 -12.53
CA LYS A 120 5.37 3.27 -11.62
C LYS A 120 4.74 4.00 -10.45
N ILE A 121 5.41 3.86 -9.31
CA ILE A 121 5.09 4.58 -8.08
C ILE A 121 6.30 5.44 -7.72
N SER A 122 6.07 6.72 -7.45
CA SER A 122 7.07 7.61 -6.86
C SER A 122 6.64 8.05 -5.48
N ALA A 123 7.57 7.97 -4.55
CA ALA A 123 7.40 8.33 -3.16
C ALA A 123 8.22 9.58 -2.82
N LEU A 124 7.54 10.70 -2.61
CA LEU A 124 8.16 11.98 -2.23
C LEU A 124 8.31 12.05 -0.71
N ASN A 125 9.55 12.08 -0.22
CA ASN A 125 9.86 12.20 1.22
C ASN A 125 9.69 13.65 1.72
N GLU A 126 8.55 14.24 1.38
CA GLU A 126 8.16 15.60 1.73
C GLU A 126 6.76 15.53 2.37
N PRO A 127 6.60 15.84 3.66
CA PRO A 127 5.29 15.86 4.30
C PRO A 127 4.43 17.00 3.77
N ARG A 128 3.38 16.71 2.98
CA ARG A 128 2.54 17.71 2.31
C ARG A 128 1.08 17.75 2.76
N ILE A 129 0.74 16.96 3.77
CA ILE A 129 -0.60 16.90 4.38
C ILE A 129 -0.43 16.88 5.90
N LEU A 130 -1.32 17.56 6.61
CA LEU A 130 -1.54 17.38 8.04
C LEU A 130 -2.66 16.36 8.21
N TYR A 131 -2.29 15.18 8.71
CA TYR A 131 -3.20 14.06 8.95
C TYR A 131 -3.62 14.07 10.41
N ARG A 132 -4.87 14.45 10.66
CA ARG A 132 -5.44 14.43 12.00
C ARG A 132 -5.57 13.00 12.47
N ARG A 133 -5.07 12.73 13.68
CA ARG A 133 -5.20 11.41 14.28
C ARG A 133 -6.01 11.51 15.57
N HIS A 134 -7.29 11.16 15.48
CA HIS A 134 -8.11 11.05 16.66
C HIS A 134 -7.64 9.86 17.54
N PRO A 135 -7.64 9.99 18.88
CA PRO A 135 -7.29 8.90 19.80
C PRO A 135 -8.12 7.62 19.59
N GLN A 136 -9.31 7.76 19.00
CA GLN A 136 -10.25 6.69 18.69
C GLN A 136 -10.14 6.14 17.25
N THR A 137 -9.29 6.69 16.38
CA THR A 137 -9.08 6.12 15.04
C THR A 137 -8.54 4.69 15.19
N VAL A 138 -9.18 3.74 14.53
CA VAL A 138 -9.10 2.26 14.69
C VAL A 138 -7.69 1.65 14.49
N THR A 139 -6.66 2.47 14.30
CA THR A 139 -5.24 2.09 14.22
C THR A 139 -4.43 2.41 15.48
N SER A 140 -5.06 2.80 16.59
CA SER A 140 -4.36 3.04 17.86
C SER A 140 -3.82 1.75 18.50
N THR A 141 -2.59 1.86 19.00
CA THR A 141 -1.68 0.82 19.49
C THR A 141 -2.19 0.06 20.73
N THR A 142 -3.40 0.36 21.19
CA THR A 142 -3.98 -0.06 22.47
C THR A 142 -4.64 -1.44 22.42
N GLN A 143 -4.86 -2.03 21.23
CA GLN A 143 -5.39 -3.40 21.09
C GLN A 143 -4.33 -4.52 21.08
N LYS A 144 -3.06 -4.22 21.44
CA LYS A 144 -1.98 -5.23 21.39
C LYS A 144 -2.19 -6.43 22.31
N ARG A 145 -2.88 -6.28 23.45
CA ARG A 145 -3.11 -7.38 24.40
C ARG A 145 -4.31 -8.27 24.07
N GLN A 146 -5.37 -7.72 23.45
CA GLN A 146 -6.57 -8.50 23.12
C GLN A 146 -6.43 -9.30 21.81
N LYS A 147 -5.64 -8.83 20.84
CA LYS A 147 -5.45 -9.49 19.53
C LYS A 147 -4.71 -10.83 19.59
N ILE A 148 -3.83 -11.04 20.58
CA ILE A 148 -3.04 -12.27 20.68
C ILE A 148 -3.92 -13.50 20.99
N LYS A 149 -5.02 -13.32 21.76
CA LYS A 149 -5.96 -14.41 22.08
C LYS A 149 -6.85 -14.83 20.90
N ASN A 150 -7.22 -13.90 20.02
CA ASN A 150 -8.12 -14.18 18.90
C ASN A 150 -7.41 -14.70 17.63
N MET A 151 -6.07 -14.64 17.60
CA MET A 151 -5.25 -15.06 16.45
C MET A 151 -5.27 -16.58 16.19
N ILE A 152 -5.86 -17.37 17.09
CA ILE A 152 -5.87 -18.83 17.02
C ILE A 152 -7.10 -19.38 16.29
N GLN A 153 -8.18 -18.60 16.11
CA GLN A 153 -9.47 -19.15 15.68
C GLN A 153 -9.81 -19.04 14.18
N ARG A 154 -9.17 -18.16 13.40
CA ARG A 154 -9.40 -18.08 11.93
C ARG A 154 -8.12 -17.72 11.16
N ARG A 155 -7.57 -18.69 10.40
CA ARG A 155 -6.28 -18.54 9.71
C ARG A 155 -6.29 -17.51 8.57
N GLU A 156 -7.37 -17.38 7.79
CA GLU A 156 -7.44 -16.39 6.69
C GLU A 156 -7.69 -14.97 7.20
N ASP A 157 -8.53 -14.79 8.24
CA ASP A 157 -8.84 -13.47 8.83
C ASP A 157 -7.58 -12.79 9.41
N ASN A 158 -6.57 -13.57 9.79
CA ASN A 158 -5.27 -13.06 10.25
C ASN A 158 -4.39 -12.50 9.11
N PHE A 159 -4.67 -12.86 7.86
CA PHE A 159 -3.86 -12.50 6.70
C PHE A 159 -4.71 -11.94 5.54
N PRO A 160 -5.42 -10.81 5.77
CA PRO A 160 -6.33 -10.26 4.78
C PRO A 160 -5.65 -9.88 3.46
N TYR A 161 -4.34 -9.60 3.47
CA TYR A 161 -3.57 -9.29 2.25
C TYR A 161 -3.46 -10.50 1.31
N ILE A 162 -3.60 -11.72 1.82
CA ILE A 162 -3.66 -12.94 0.98
C ILE A 162 -5.00 -13.03 0.26
N ALA A 163 -6.09 -12.64 0.92
CA ALA A 163 -7.40 -12.51 0.26
C ALA A 163 -7.37 -11.40 -0.80
N GLN A 164 -6.70 -10.28 -0.53
CA GLN A 164 -6.51 -9.20 -1.50
C GLN A 164 -5.65 -9.63 -2.69
N ALA A 165 -4.53 -10.31 -2.45
CA ALA A 165 -3.72 -10.86 -3.53
C ALA A 165 -4.50 -11.86 -4.39
N ARG A 166 -5.41 -12.64 -3.79
CA ARG A 166 -6.30 -13.57 -4.49
C ARG A 166 -7.35 -12.83 -5.33
N ALA A 167 -7.98 -11.80 -4.79
CA ALA A 167 -8.88 -10.95 -5.56
C ALA A 167 -8.14 -10.33 -6.75
N PHE A 168 -6.96 -9.75 -6.49
CA PHE A 168 -6.10 -9.14 -7.52
C PHE A 168 -5.69 -10.15 -8.60
N TYR A 169 -5.34 -11.38 -8.22
CA TYR A 169 -5.07 -12.47 -9.15
C TYR A 169 -6.26 -12.71 -10.08
N TYR A 170 -7.46 -12.91 -9.55
CA TYR A 170 -8.62 -13.22 -10.40
C TYR A 170 -9.02 -12.07 -11.31
N THR A 171 -8.91 -10.83 -10.84
CA THR A 171 -9.18 -9.63 -11.64
C THR A 171 -8.19 -9.48 -12.80
N PHE A 172 -6.90 -9.69 -12.55
CA PHE A 172 -5.85 -9.25 -13.48
C PHE A 172 -5.04 -10.37 -14.15
N ARG A 173 -5.21 -11.65 -13.76
CA ARG A 173 -4.37 -12.80 -14.23
C ARG A 173 -4.18 -12.92 -15.74
N LYS A 174 -5.16 -12.49 -16.55
CA LYS A 174 -5.09 -12.56 -18.01
C LYS A 174 -4.20 -11.50 -18.65
N SER A 175 -3.81 -10.49 -17.89
CA SER A 175 -3.13 -9.29 -18.40
C SER A 175 -1.88 -8.89 -17.61
N LEU A 176 -1.58 -9.58 -16.52
CA LEU A 176 -0.31 -9.39 -15.80
C LEU A 176 0.86 -9.91 -16.65
N SER A 177 2.02 -9.29 -16.51
CA SER A 177 3.26 -9.87 -17.00
C SER A 177 3.52 -11.22 -16.31
N ALA A 178 4.31 -12.11 -16.94
CA ALA A 178 4.61 -13.42 -16.36
C ALA A 178 5.25 -13.32 -14.96
N GLU A 179 6.13 -12.33 -14.75
CA GLU A 179 6.76 -12.07 -13.45
C GLU A 179 5.74 -11.64 -12.39
N ASN A 180 4.90 -10.64 -12.71
CA ASN A 180 3.91 -10.14 -11.77
C ASN A 180 2.82 -11.17 -11.48
N LEU A 181 2.41 -11.94 -12.50
CA LEU A 181 1.48 -13.07 -12.34
C LEU A 181 2.03 -14.08 -11.32
N GLN A 182 3.30 -14.44 -11.44
CA GLN A 182 3.95 -15.37 -10.53
C GLN A 182 3.98 -14.84 -9.08
N LEU A 183 4.37 -13.57 -8.89
CA LEU A 183 4.42 -12.96 -7.54
C LEU A 183 3.03 -12.92 -6.88
N VAL A 184 2.01 -12.50 -7.65
CA VAL A 184 0.62 -12.42 -7.17
C VAL A 184 0.09 -13.82 -6.86
N GLU A 185 0.29 -14.81 -7.73
CA GLU A 185 -0.16 -16.19 -7.52
C GLU A 185 0.50 -16.85 -6.31
N VAL A 186 1.82 -16.68 -6.17
CA VAL A 186 2.57 -17.17 -5.00
C VAL A 186 1.95 -16.64 -3.72
N THR A 187 1.67 -15.34 -3.67
CA THR A 187 1.05 -14.68 -2.51
C THR A 187 -0.38 -15.18 -2.26
N ALA A 188 -1.22 -15.21 -3.30
CA ALA A 188 -2.63 -15.62 -3.23
C ALA A 188 -2.82 -17.08 -2.75
N THR A 189 -1.81 -17.93 -2.99
CA THR A 189 -1.83 -19.35 -2.65
C THR A 189 -1.00 -19.73 -1.43
N LEU A 190 -0.38 -18.77 -0.72
CA LEU A 190 0.48 -19.03 0.44
C LEU A 190 -0.20 -19.95 1.46
N LEU A 191 -1.41 -19.64 1.91
CA LEU A 191 -2.12 -20.43 2.93
C LEU A 191 -2.55 -21.82 2.46
N LYS A 192 -2.52 -22.10 1.15
CA LYS A 192 -2.77 -23.44 0.60
C LYS A 192 -1.54 -24.36 0.68
N GLN A 193 -0.37 -23.81 0.99
CA GLN A 193 0.88 -24.56 1.07
C GLN A 193 1.14 -25.09 2.49
N SER A 194 1.98 -26.12 2.59
CA SER A 194 2.56 -26.56 3.87
C SER A 194 3.44 -25.46 4.48
N ILE A 195 3.61 -25.46 5.81
CA ILE A 195 4.32 -24.40 6.52
C ILE A 195 5.76 -24.18 6.03
N TRP A 196 6.47 -25.26 5.71
CA TRP A 196 7.82 -25.20 5.15
C TRP A 196 7.82 -24.55 3.77
N ARG A 197 6.86 -24.91 2.92
CA ARG A 197 6.74 -24.36 1.57
C ARG A 197 6.29 -22.90 1.58
N ARG A 198 5.50 -22.47 2.57
CA ARG A 198 5.18 -21.05 2.81
C ARG A 198 6.45 -20.25 3.08
N LYS A 199 7.24 -20.68 4.07
CA LYS A 199 8.49 -20.00 4.45
C LYS A 199 9.48 -19.95 3.30
N TRP A 200 9.67 -21.07 2.60
CA TRP A 200 10.52 -21.13 1.42
C TRP A 200 10.06 -20.17 0.32
N ARG A 201 8.76 -20.11 0.00
CA ARG A 201 8.21 -19.17 -0.99
C ARG A 201 8.45 -17.71 -0.57
N ILE A 202 8.21 -17.37 0.68
CA ILE A 202 8.43 -16.01 1.19
C ILE A 202 9.89 -15.57 0.98
N ILE A 203 10.84 -16.43 1.32
CA ILE A 203 12.27 -16.16 1.15
C ILE A 203 12.64 -16.12 -0.35
N ARG A 204 12.23 -17.12 -1.13
CA ARG A 204 12.57 -17.27 -2.55
C ARG A 204 12.07 -16.11 -3.41
N TYR A 205 10.89 -15.58 -3.10
CA TYR A 205 10.26 -14.47 -3.82
C TYR A 205 10.48 -13.11 -3.15
N ARG A 206 11.21 -13.07 -2.03
CA ARG A 206 11.50 -11.87 -1.23
C ARG A 206 10.22 -11.10 -0.87
N LEU A 207 9.21 -11.81 -0.38
CA LEU A 207 7.97 -11.21 0.14
C LEU A 207 8.24 -10.58 1.51
N GLU A 208 8.97 -9.47 1.52
CA GLU A 208 9.43 -8.81 2.72
C GLU A 208 8.51 -7.67 3.12
N ARG A 209 8.45 -7.39 4.41
CA ARG A 209 7.80 -6.21 4.98
C ARG A 209 8.79 -5.07 5.10
N GLN A 210 8.28 -3.90 5.48
CA GLN A 210 9.03 -2.63 5.48
C GLN A 210 10.30 -2.63 6.38
N THR A 211 10.37 -3.52 7.37
CA THR A 211 11.55 -3.69 8.23
C THR A 211 11.90 -5.17 8.37
N THR A 212 13.17 -5.47 8.62
CA THR A 212 13.65 -6.84 8.88
C THR A 212 12.89 -7.51 10.01
N LEU A 213 12.66 -6.82 11.13
CA LEU A 213 11.88 -7.32 12.26
C LEU A 213 10.44 -7.69 11.85
N ARG A 214 9.76 -6.84 11.06
CA ARG A 214 8.41 -7.13 10.55
C ARG A 214 8.42 -8.33 9.59
N SER A 215 9.45 -8.48 8.77
CA SER A 215 9.62 -9.63 7.87
C SER A 215 9.84 -10.93 8.65
N LEU A 216 10.64 -10.90 9.72
CA LEU A 216 10.85 -12.05 10.61
C LEU A 216 9.56 -12.47 11.31
N VAL A 217 8.84 -11.51 11.91
CA VAL A 217 7.55 -11.78 12.55
C VAL A 217 6.55 -12.32 11.54
N PHE A 218 6.51 -11.77 10.32
CA PHE A 218 5.69 -12.30 9.23
C PHE A 218 6.03 -13.76 8.91
N LEU A 219 7.32 -14.09 8.74
CA LEU A 219 7.80 -15.43 8.43
C LEU A 219 7.48 -16.46 9.54
N VAL A 220 7.46 -16.02 10.80
CA VAL A 220 7.15 -16.89 11.95
C VAL A 220 5.65 -17.14 12.08
N MET A 221 4.81 -16.13 11.82
CA MET A 221 3.37 -16.22 12.06
C MET A 221 2.57 -16.93 10.94
N ILE A 222 3.07 -16.91 9.70
CA ILE A 222 2.37 -17.47 8.52
C ILE A 222 2.54 -18.98 8.33
#